data_AF-A0A246FJ93-F1
#
_entry.id   AF-A0A246FJ93-F1
#
_cell.length_a   1.000
_cell.length_b   1.000
_cell.length_c   1.000
_cell.angle_alpha   90.00
_cell.angle_beta   90.00
_cell.angle_gamma   90.00
#
_symmetry.space_group_name_H-M   'P 1'
#
loop_
_entity.id
_entity.type
_entity.pdbx_description
1 polymer ?
#
loop_
_entity_poly.entity_id
_entity_poly.type
_entity_poly.pdbx_seq_one_letter_code
_entity_poly.pdbx_strand_id
1 'polypeptide(L)'
;MVPAAAAPASRRRRPSWFRSVAFEWVRAGRGPGLWLAWLGLLAAAGLTRAGSTGPALAILAWLLLTLETYGLAEPWSWLLPPLRSPSAWLRSRVGWGLLYFGLTVAPLAVLLALGPAGVGGTALVLGWCAVVLTMIILAKYAFYPHATLGRLTQAGAVGVGMSILGSNPAYLVLLLVCFLGLLLKSRNRLRQYRAE
;
A
#
# COMPACT_ATOMS: atom_id res chain seq x y z
N MET A 1 -60.13 -3.50 12.50
CA MET A 1 -58.85 -4.24 12.51
C MET A 1 -58.28 -4.20 11.10
N VAL A 2 -57.16 -3.49 10.89
CA VAL A 2 -56.49 -3.38 9.58
C VAL A 2 -55.25 -4.28 9.63
N PRO A 3 -54.97 -5.12 8.62
CA PRO A 3 -53.82 -6.00 8.67
C PRO A 3 -52.53 -5.18 8.49
N ALA A 4 -51.53 -5.47 9.32
CA ALA A 4 -50.23 -4.83 9.26
C ALA A 4 -49.57 -5.10 7.89
N ALA A 5 -49.32 -4.02 7.14
CA ALA A 5 -48.62 -4.07 5.88
C ALA A 5 -47.23 -4.70 6.09
N ALA A 6 -46.95 -5.79 5.38
CA ALA A 6 -45.65 -6.43 5.39
C ALA A 6 -44.58 -5.43 4.92
N ALA A 7 -43.67 -5.07 5.82
CA ALA A 7 -42.53 -4.22 5.50
C ALA A 7 -41.73 -4.86 4.36
N PRO A 8 -41.38 -4.12 3.30
CA PRO A 8 -40.61 -4.67 2.19
C PRO A 8 -39.27 -5.17 2.73
N ALA A 9 -38.97 -6.44 2.47
CA ALA A 9 -37.69 -7.06 2.78
C ALA A 9 -36.58 -6.18 2.21
N SER A 10 -35.88 -5.46 3.09
CA SER A 10 -34.74 -4.64 2.70
C SER A 10 -33.72 -5.58 2.06
N ARG A 11 -33.52 -5.42 0.74
CA ARG A 11 -32.41 -6.04 0.02
C ARG A 11 -31.16 -5.76 0.83
N ARG A 12 -30.58 -6.81 1.45
CA ARG A 12 -29.25 -6.77 2.07
C ARG A 12 -28.25 -6.32 1.00
N ARG A 13 -28.06 -5.01 0.86
CA ARG A 13 -27.00 -4.41 0.06
C ARG A 13 -25.70 -4.85 0.71
N ARG A 14 -25.06 -5.87 0.13
CA ARG A 14 -23.70 -6.24 0.50
C ARG A 14 -22.83 -4.99 0.36
N PRO A 15 -22.17 -4.52 1.43
CA PRO A 15 -21.20 -3.44 1.29
C PRO A 15 -20.11 -3.93 0.34
N SER A 16 -20.00 -3.32 -0.85
CA SER A 16 -19.01 -3.72 -1.83
C SER A 16 -17.63 -3.28 -1.33
N TRP A 17 -16.73 -4.25 -1.21
CA TRP A 17 -15.38 -4.11 -0.67
C TRP A 17 -14.54 -3.13 -1.50
N PHE A 18 -14.87 -3.04 -2.78
CA PHE A 18 -14.35 -2.05 -3.72
C PHE A 18 -14.63 -0.61 -3.27
N ARG A 19 -15.75 -0.36 -2.59
CA ARG A 19 -16.18 1.00 -2.23
C ARG A 19 -15.30 1.61 -1.14
N SER A 20 -14.93 0.85 -0.11
CA SER A 20 -14.07 1.37 0.96
C SER A 20 -12.64 1.60 0.48
N VAL A 21 -12.12 0.68 -0.34
CA VAL A 21 -10.81 0.81 -0.98
C VAL A 21 -10.81 2.01 -1.93
N ALA A 22 -11.78 2.08 -2.85
CA ALA A 22 -11.90 3.19 -3.79
C ALA A 22 -12.06 4.53 -3.07
N PHE A 23 -12.77 4.63 -1.94
CA PHE A 23 -12.87 5.88 -1.20
C PHE A 23 -11.57 6.33 -0.54
N GLU A 24 -10.75 5.39 -0.05
CA GLU A 24 -9.42 5.69 0.49
C GLU A 24 -8.53 6.33 -0.58
N TRP A 25 -8.52 5.75 -1.79
CA TRP A 25 -7.75 6.23 -2.92
C TRP A 25 -8.35 7.46 -3.61
N VAL A 26 -9.68 7.58 -3.68
CA VAL A 26 -10.35 8.76 -4.24
C VAL A 26 -10.19 9.96 -3.30
N ARG A 27 -10.14 9.75 -1.99
CA ARG A 27 -9.83 10.82 -1.03
C ARG A 27 -8.37 11.27 -1.15
N ALA A 28 -7.44 10.33 -1.31
CA ALA A 28 -6.03 10.64 -1.53
C ALA A 28 -5.77 11.30 -2.90
N GLY A 29 -6.43 10.83 -3.96
CA GLY A 29 -6.32 11.32 -5.33
C GLY A 29 -7.05 12.64 -5.59
N ARG A 30 -7.83 13.17 -4.64
CA ARG A 30 -8.45 14.50 -4.73
C ARG A 30 -7.49 15.65 -4.42
N GLY A 31 -6.28 15.37 -3.93
CA GLY A 31 -5.26 16.39 -3.77
C GLY A 31 -4.68 16.75 -5.15
N PRO A 32 -4.90 17.96 -5.70
CA PRO A 32 -4.29 18.35 -6.98
C PRO A 32 -2.76 18.24 -6.94
N GLY A 33 -2.17 18.35 -5.75
CA GLY A 33 -0.73 18.17 -5.53
C GLY A 33 -0.20 16.78 -5.87
N LEU A 34 -0.96 15.69 -5.67
CA LEU A 34 -0.47 14.34 -5.94
C LEU A 34 -0.35 14.08 -7.46
N TRP A 35 -1.31 14.57 -8.23
CA TRP A 35 -1.27 14.50 -9.69
C TRP A 35 -0.15 15.35 -10.27
N LEU A 36 0.02 16.58 -9.77
CA LEU A 36 1.12 17.45 -10.18
C LEU A 36 2.49 16.85 -9.82
N ALA A 37 2.62 16.25 -8.63
CA ALA A 37 3.82 15.54 -8.23
C ALA A 37 4.10 14.36 -9.16
N TRP A 38 3.08 13.58 -9.52
CA TRP A 38 3.20 12.48 -10.48
C TRP A 38 3.73 12.96 -11.84
N LEU A 39 3.13 14.02 -12.40
CA LEU A 39 3.58 14.61 -13.66
C LEU A 39 5.01 15.16 -13.56
N GLY A 40 5.34 15.81 -12.44
CA GLY A 40 6.69 16.32 -12.18
C GLY A 40 7.73 15.21 -12.13
N LEU A 41 7.41 14.09 -11.46
CA LEU A 41 8.27 12.91 -11.42
C LEU A 41 8.44 12.27 -12.79
N LEU A 42 7.38 12.21 -13.60
CA LEU A 42 7.43 11.69 -14.96
C LEU A 42 8.29 12.57 -15.87
N ALA A 43 8.13 13.89 -15.79
CA ALA A 43 8.98 14.83 -16.51
C ALA A 43 10.45 14.72 -16.08
N ALA A 44 10.72 14.68 -14.77
CA ALA A 44 12.06 14.52 -14.24
C ALA A 44 12.71 13.20 -14.69
N ALA A 45 11.98 12.08 -14.64
CA ALA A 45 12.44 10.78 -15.14
C ALA A 45 12.73 10.83 -16.65
N GLY A 46 11.89 11.50 -17.43
CA GLY A 46 12.09 11.69 -18.87
C GLY A 46 13.36 12.51 -19.18
N LEU A 47 13.59 13.61 -18.46
CA LEU A 47 14.78 14.46 -18.62
C LEU A 47 16.08 13.75 -18.21
N THR A 48 16.00 12.87 -17.22
CA THR A 48 17.15 12.15 -16.66
C THR A 48 17.35 10.75 -17.24
N ARG A 49 16.58 10.38 -18.26
CA ARG A 49 16.55 9.02 -18.85
C ARG A 49 17.89 8.54 -19.43
N ALA A 50 18.84 9.44 -19.64
CA ALA A 50 20.19 9.10 -20.07
C ALA A 50 20.93 8.23 -19.02
N GLY A 51 20.55 8.36 -17.74
CA GLY A 51 20.99 7.47 -16.66
C GLY A 51 19.84 6.60 -16.14
N SER A 52 20.19 5.54 -15.41
CA SER A 52 19.22 4.68 -14.70
C SER A 52 18.75 5.28 -13.38
N THR A 53 19.57 6.14 -12.77
CA THR A 53 19.35 6.68 -11.42
C THR A 53 18.11 7.56 -11.35
N GLY A 54 17.89 8.44 -12.34
CA GLY A 54 16.78 9.38 -12.34
C GLY A 54 15.41 8.70 -12.36
N PRO A 55 15.12 7.82 -13.33
CA PRO A 55 13.87 7.06 -13.35
C PRO A 55 13.69 6.15 -12.11
N ALA A 56 14.77 5.55 -11.60
CA ALA A 56 14.71 4.75 -10.37
C ALA A 56 14.33 5.61 -9.14
N LEU A 57 14.92 6.80 -9.00
CA LEU A 57 14.57 7.74 -7.93
C LEU A 57 13.14 8.25 -8.07
N ALA A 58 12.65 8.45 -9.30
CA ALA A 58 11.26 8.85 -9.53
C ALA A 58 10.27 7.76 -9.07
N ILE A 59 10.57 6.48 -9.31
CA ILE A 59 9.79 5.35 -8.80
C ILE A 59 9.81 5.32 -7.27
N LEU A 60 10.98 5.51 -6.65
CA LEU A 60 11.11 5.55 -5.18
C LEU A 60 10.36 6.74 -4.57
N ALA A 61 10.46 7.92 -5.16
CA ALA A 61 9.71 9.10 -4.71
C ALA A 61 8.20 8.89 -4.85
N TRP A 62 7.74 8.29 -5.95
CA TRP A 62 6.34 7.96 -6.15
C TRP A 62 5.84 6.94 -5.12
N LEU A 63 6.65 5.93 -4.78
CA LEU A 63 6.35 5.02 -3.69
C LEU A 63 6.15 5.81 -2.39
N LEU A 64 7.11 6.64 -1.97
CA LEU A 64 7.02 7.43 -0.72
C LEU A 64 5.75 8.29 -0.65
N LEU A 65 5.41 9.00 -1.74
CA LEU A 65 4.18 9.79 -1.83
C LEU A 65 2.93 8.91 -1.71
N THR A 66 2.95 7.73 -2.34
CA THR A 66 1.86 6.76 -2.22
C THR A 66 1.74 6.24 -0.79
N LEU A 67 2.85 6.05 -0.08
CA LEU A 67 2.86 5.56 1.30
C LEU A 67 2.24 6.55 2.29
N GLU A 68 2.40 7.86 2.06
CA GLU A 68 1.77 8.90 2.88
C GLU A 68 0.24 8.76 2.94
N THR A 69 -0.37 8.32 1.84
CA THR A 69 -1.82 8.08 1.77
C THR A 69 -2.30 6.98 2.72
N TYR A 70 -1.43 6.04 3.09
CA TYR A 70 -1.72 4.99 4.07
C TYR A 70 -1.54 5.43 5.52
N GLY A 71 -1.00 6.62 5.78
CA GLY A 71 -0.80 7.18 7.12
C GLY A 71 -2.07 7.71 7.79
N LEU A 72 -3.19 7.77 7.07
CA LEU A 72 -4.50 8.17 7.58
C LEU A 72 -5.23 6.97 8.21
N ALA A 73 -5.70 7.16 9.45
CA ALA A 73 -6.49 6.16 10.15
C ALA A 73 -7.85 5.96 9.47
N GLU A 74 -8.19 4.72 9.13
CA GLU A 74 -9.49 4.37 8.56
C GLU A 74 -10.58 4.41 9.64
N PRO A 75 -11.81 4.87 9.31
CA PRO A 75 -12.95 4.79 10.22
C PRO A 75 -13.20 3.35 10.67
N TRP A 76 -13.44 3.14 11.97
CA TRP A 76 -13.64 1.80 12.55
C TRP A 76 -14.76 0.99 11.87
N SER A 77 -15.78 1.66 11.34
CA SER A 77 -16.88 1.04 10.61
C SER A 77 -16.43 0.32 9.32
N TRP A 78 -15.25 0.64 8.79
CA TRP A 78 -14.67 -0.01 7.61
C TRP A 78 -13.87 -1.28 7.97
N LEU A 79 -13.67 -1.52 9.27
CA LEU A 79 -13.11 -2.74 9.85
C LEU A 79 -14.20 -3.74 10.30
N LEU A 80 -15.46 -3.55 9.91
CA LEU A 80 -16.52 -4.54 10.16
C LEU A 80 -16.46 -5.80 9.24
N PRO A 81 -16.00 -5.74 7.98
CA PRO A 81 -15.79 -6.93 7.14
C PRO A 81 -14.73 -7.95 7.62
N PRO A 82 -13.60 -7.59 8.29
CA PRO A 82 -12.60 -8.56 8.73
C PRO A 82 -13.07 -9.59 9.76
N LEU A 83 -14.23 -9.39 10.40
CA LEU A 83 -14.80 -10.33 11.37
C LEU A 83 -15.10 -11.73 10.79
N ARG A 84 -15.35 -11.83 9.46
CA ARG A 84 -15.65 -13.12 8.81
C ARG A 84 -14.43 -13.81 8.19
N SER A 85 -13.49 -13.04 7.62
CA SER A 85 -12.33 -13.60 6.90
C SER A 85 -11.13 -12.64 6.89
N PRO A 86 -10.36 -12.55 7.99
CA PRO A 86 -9.31 -11.55 8.14
C PRO A 86 -8.16 -11.70 7.13
N SER A 87 -7.80 -12.95 6.79
CA SER A 87 -6.70 -13.23 5.86
C SER A 87 -7.06 -12.93 4.40
N ALA A 88 -8.33 -13.11 4.00
CA ALA A 88 -8.80 -12.77 2.66
C ALA A 88 -8.96 -11.26 2.50
N TRP A 89 -9.39 -10.57 3.56
CA TRP A 89 -9.49 -9.12 3.60
C TRP A 89 -8.13 -8.45 3.50
N LEU A 90 -7.15 -8.90 4.29
CA LEU A 90 -5.79 -8.36 4.24
C LEU A 90 -5.14 -8.59 2.87
N ARG A 91 -5.31 -9.79 2.29
CA ARG A 91 -4.83 -10.09 0.92
C ARG A 91 -5.46 -9.18 -0.12
N SER A 92 -6.77 -8.92 -0.01
CA SER A 92 -7.44 -7.99 -0.92
C SER A 92 -6.89 -6.57 -0.79
N ARG A 93 -6.64 -6.07 0.43
CA ARG A 93 -6.04 -4.74 0.65
C ARG A 93 -4.64 -4.62 0.05
N VAL A 94 -3.79 -5.62 0.27
CA VAL A 94 -2.46 -5.68 -0.35
C VAL A 94 -2.58 -5.73 -1.87
N GLY A 95 -3.45 -6.58 -2.41
CA GLY A 95 -3.65 -6.72 -3.86
C GLY A 95 -4.11 -5.41 -4.52
N TRP A 96 -5.05 -4.70 -3.91
CA TRP A 96 -5.48 -3.39 -4.41
C TRP A 96 -4.38 -2.33 -4.34
N GLY A 97 -3.61 -2.31 -3.26
CA GLY A 97 -2.46 -1.41 -3.13
C GLY A 97 -1.40 -1.65 -4.19
N LEU A 98 -1.06 -2.92 -4.43
CA LEU A 98 -0.10 -3.32 -5.47
C LEU A 98 -0.62 -3.00 -6.88
N LEU A 99 -1.90 -3.26 -7.16
CA LEU A 99 -2.50 -2.95 -8.46
C LEU A 99 -2.47 -1.45 -8.74
N TYR A 100 -2.87 -0.63 -7.76
CA TYR A 100 -2.86 0.82 -7.91
C TYR A 100 -1.44 1.36 -8.12
N PHE A 101 -0.49 0.91 -7.29
CA PHE A 101 0.91 1.28 -7.45
C PHE A 101 1.44 0.84 -8.82
N GLY A 102 1.17 -0.39 -9.24
CA GLY A 102 1.56 -0.91 -10.54
C GLY A 102 1.03 -0.09 -11.71
N LEU A 103 -0.25 0.28 -11.69
CA LEU A 103 -0.86 1.10 -12.73
C LEU A 103 -0.28 2.52 -12.79
N THR A 104 -0.03 3.13 -11.63
CA THR A 104 0.48 4.51 -11.56
C THR A 104 1.98 4.61 -11.82
N VAL A 105 2.74 3.57 -11.48
CA VAL A 105 4.19 3.52 -11.71
C VAL A 105 4.55 3.02 -13.11
N ALA A 106 3.61 2.38 -13.83
CA ALA A 106 3.87 1.77 -15.14
C ALA A 106 4.56 2.72 -16.13
N PRO A 107 4.16 4.00 -16.29
CA PRO A 107 4.87 4.90 -17.20
C PRO A 107 6.32 5.18 -16.80
N LEU A 108 6.59 5.30 -15.49
CA LEU A 108 7.95 5.46 -14.96
C LEU A 108 8.78 4.18 -15.13
N ALA A 109 8.15 3.01 -14.96
CA ALA A 109 8.78 1.71 -15.16
C ALA A 109 9.18 1.49 -16.63
N VAL A 110 8.35 1.93 -17.58
CA VAL A 110 8.70 1.90 -19.01
C VAL A 110 9.92 2.76 -19.29
N LEU A 111 10.00 3.97 -18.73
CA LEU A 111 11.18 4.83 -18.88
C LEU A 111 12.46 4.20 -18.31
N LEU A 112 12.37 3.54 -17.16
CA LEU A 112 13.51 2.83 -16.56
C LEU A 112 13.92 1.60 -17.40
N ALA A 113 12.94 0.84 -17.90
CA ALA A 113 13.18 -0.37 -18.69
C ALA A 113 13.80 -0.10 -20.05
N LEU A 114 13.43 1.03 -20.67
CA LEU A 114 14.04 1.52 -21.91
C LEU A 114 15.42 2.17 -21.70
N GLY A 115 15.77 2.45 -20.45
CA GLY A 115 17.05 3.03 -20.06
C GLY A 115 18.15 1.97 -19.81
N PRO A 116 19.32 2.41 -19.33
CA PRO A 116 20.49 1.53 -19.13
C PRO A 116 20.29 0.48 -18.02
N ALA A 117 19.26 0.61 -17.17
CA ALA A 117 18.90 -0.43 -16.18
C ALA A 117 18.28 -1.67 -16.83
N GLY A 118 17.69 -1.52 -18.02
CA GLY A 118 16.97 -2.57 -18.71
C GLY A 118 15.77 -3.12 -17.93
N VAL A 119 15.18 -4.20 -18.48
CA VAL A 119 14.03 -4.88 -17.88
C VAL A 119 14.39 -5.53 -16.54
N GLY A 120 15.60 -6.09 -16.42
CA GLY A 120 16.06 -6.75 -15.19
C GLY A 120 16.17 -5.80 -14.00
N GLY A 121 16.83 -4.65 -14.17
CA GLY A 121 16.93 -3.62 -13.12
C GLY A 121 15.55 -3.06 -12.76
N THR A 122 14.69 -2.85 -13.76
CA THR A 122 13.31 -2.39 -13.53
C THR A 122 12.51 -3.39 -12.69
N ALA A 123 12.56 -4.68 -13.04
CA ALA A 123 11.88 -5.73 -12.29
C ALA A 123 12.36 -5.80 -10.84
N LEU A 124 13.67 -5.63 -10.60
CA LEU A 124 14.25 -5.63 -9.27
C LEU A 124 13.75 -4.43 -8.44
N VAL A 125 13.76 -3.22 -9.01
CA VAL A 125 13.22 -2.01 -8.35
C VAL A 125 11.73 -2.13 -8.05
N LEU A 126 10.94 -2.63 -9.00
CA LEU A 126 9.50 -2.81 -8.80
C LEU A 126 9.19 -3.90 -7.76
N GLY A 127 9.89 -5.03 -7.81
CA GLY A 127 9.75 -6.10 -6.82
C GLY A 127 10.08 -5.61 -5.42
N TRP A 128 11.16 -4.85 -5.31
CA TRP A 128 11.55 -4.16 -4.10
C TRP A 128 10.46 -3.21 -3.57
N CYS A 129 9.92 -2.34 -4.42
CA CYS A 129 8.83 -1.42 -4.06
C CYS A 129 7.57 -2.18 -3.60
N ALA A 130 7.25 -3.31 -4.25
CA ALA A 130 6.12 -4.15 -3.89
C ALA A 130 6.28 -4.77 -2.48
N VAL A 131 7.49 -5.18 -2.09
CA VAL A 131 7.76 -5.67 -0.73
C VAL A 131 7.55 -4.56 0.30
N VAL A 132 8.16 -3.39 0.08
CA VAL A 132 8.04 -2.24 0.99
C VAL A 132 6.59 -1.80 1.16
N LEU A 133 5.85 -1.69 0.05
CA LEU A 133 4.43 -1.35 0.06
C LEU A 133 3.62 -2.38 0.86
N THR A 134 3.90 -3.68 0.65
CA THR A 134 3.24 -4.76 1.40
C THR A 134 3.52 -4.63 2.90
N MET A 135 4.77 -4.40 3.31
CA MET A 135 5.12 -4.21 4.73
C MET A 135 4.34 -3.06 5.37
N ILE A 136 4.18 -1.95 4.65
CA ILE A 136 3.49 -0.77 5.17
C ILE A 136 1.99 -1.00 5.33
N ILE A 137 1.37 -1.69 4.38
CA ILE A 137 -0.04 -2.11 4.50
C ILE A 137 -0.19 -3.06 5.70
N LEU A 138 0.71 -4.03 5.87
CA LEU A 138 0.69 -4.94 7.02
C LEU A 138 0.90 -4.18 8.34
N ALA A 139 1.82 -3.22 8.40
CA ALA A 139 2.11 -2.41 9.58
C ALA A 139 0.90 -1.59 10.01
N LYS A 140 0.21 -0.95 9.06
CA LYS A 140 -1.03 -0.20 9.32
C LYS A 140 -2.04 -1.05 10.11
N TYR A 141 -2.23 -2.31 9.72
CA TYR A 141 -3.19 -3.20 10.36
C TYR A 141 -2.63 -3.96 11.58
N ALA A 142 -1.31 -4.13 11.68
CA ALA A 142 -0.66 -4.74 12.85
C ALA A 142 -0.70 -3.83 14.09
N PHE A 143 -0.73 -2.51 13.89
CA PHE A 143 -0.69 -1.51 14.97
C PHE A 143 -1.98 -0.71 15.13
N TYR A 144 -3.04 -1.04 14.39
CA TYR A 144 -4.35 -0.41 14.58
C TYR A 144 -4.87 -0.60 16.01
N PRO A 145 -5.50 0.41 16.65
CA PRO A 145 -5.75 1.79 16.18
C PRO A 145 -4.63 2.81 16.46
N HIS A 146 -3.48 2.39 17.01
CA HIS A 146 -2.41 3.30 17.45
C HIS A 146 -1.61 3.89 16.26
N ALA A 147 -2.07 5.03 15.74
CA ALA A 147 -1.49 5.69 14.57
C ALA A 147 0.00 6.09 14.74
N THR A 148 0.45 6.42 15.95
CA THR A 148 1.85 6.78 16.24
C THR A 148 2.79 5.59 16.09
N LEU A 149 2.43 4.42 16.64
CA LEU A 149 3.19 3.18 16.49
C LEU A 149 3.17 2.68 15.04
N GLY A 150 2.05 2.86 14.33
CA GLY A 150 1.95 2.59 12.90
C GLY A 150 2.94 3.44 12.09
N ARG A 151 2.99 4.75 12.34
CA ARG A 151 3.92 5.65 11.62
C ARG A 151 5.39 5.38 11.93
N LEU A 152 5.73 5.09 13.18
CA LEU A 152 7.11 4.73 13.56
C LEU A 152 7.57 3.43 12.89
N THR A 153 6.68 2.44 12.80
CA THR A 153 7.00 1.17 12.12
C THR A 153 7.00 1.29 10.60
N GLN A 154 6.19 2.17 10.02
CA GLN A 154 6.28 2.53 8.61
C GLN A 154 7.60 3.23 8.30
N ALA A 155 8.01 4.20 9.11
CA ALA A 155 9.30 4.86 8.99
C ALA A 155 10.46 3.86 9.15
N GLY A 156 10.34 2.92 10.10
CA GLY A 156 11.30 1.82 10.27
C GLY A 156 11.36 0.88 9.06
N ALA A 157 10.21 0.50 8.48
CA ALA A 157 10.15 -0.33 7.29
C ALA A 157 10.76 0.37 6.06
N VAL A 158 10.51 1.67 5.88
CA VAL A 158 11.15 2.48 4.84
C VAL A 158 12.65 2.59 5.10
N GLY A 159 13.07 2.83 6.35
CA GLY A 159 14.48 2.96 6.73
C GLY A 159 15.26 1.67 6.48
N VAL A 160 14.80 0.54 7.02
CA VAL A 160 15.38 -0.80 6.77
C VAL A 160 15.36 -1.12 5.28
N GLY A 161 14.29 -0.71 4.61
CA GLY A 161 14.18 -0.79 3.17
C GLY A 161 15.35 -0.08 2.46
N MET A 162 15.48 1.22 2.68
CA MET A 162 16.50 2.03 2.01
C MET A 162 17.92 1.57 2.39
N SER A 163 18.14 1.00 3.58
CA SER A 163 19.43 0.46 4.00
C SER A 163 19.94 -0.70 3.14
N ILE A 164 19.08 -1.41 2.40
CA ILE A 164 19.50 -2.49 1.47
C ILE A 164 20.32 -1.95 0.30
N LEU A 165 20.19 -0.66 -0.04
CA LEU A 165 21.05 0.00 -1.01
C LEU A 165 22.52 0.13 -0.54
N GLY A 166 22.78 -0.04 0.76
CA GLY A 166 24.12 0.08 1.38
C GLY A 166 25.01 -1.16 1.30
N SER A 167 24.76 -2.09 0.36
CA SER A 167 25.56 -3.31 0.09
C SER A 167 25.75 -4.29 1.25
N ASN A 168 25.12 -4.10 2.41
CA ASN A 168 25.25 -5.01 3.54
C ASN A 168 24.12 -6.05 3.55
N PRO A 169 24.42 -7.35 3.38
CA PRO A 169 23.41 -8.42 3.34
C PRO A 169 22.64 -8.59 4.65
N ALA A 170 23.14 -8.08 5.78
CA ALA A 170 22.41 -8.09 7.05
C ALA A 170 21.06 -7.34 6.95
N TYR A 171 20.98 -6.30 6.11
CA TYR A 171 19.73 -5.57 5.92
C TYR A 171 18.66 -6.41 5.22
N LEU A 172 19.03 -7.33 4.31
CA LEU A 172 18.10 -8.30 3.72
C LEU A 172 17.50 -9.22 4.77
N VAL A 173 18.32 -9.74 5.68
CA VAL A 173 17.87 -10.59 6.79
C VAL A 173 16.93 -9.81 7.71
N LEU A 174 17.31 -8.58 8.09
CA LEU A 174 16.48 -7.72 8.92
C LEU A 174 15.13 -7.40 8.26
N LEU A 175 15.12 -7.10 6.97
CA LEU A 175 13.90 -6.84 6.22
C LEU A 175 12.97 -8.06 6.21
N LEU A 176 13.53 -9.25 6.00
CA LEU A 176 12.76 -10.50 5.98
C LEU A 176 12.18 -10.83 7.37
N VAL A 177 12.96 -10.62 8.44
CA VAL A 177 12.50 -10.76 9.83
C VAL A 177 11.38 -9.76 10.13
N CYS A 178 11.54 -8.49 9.74
CA CYS A 178 10.51 -7.46 9.91
C CYS A 178 9.23 -7.83 9.13
N PHE A 179 9.37 -8.27 7.88
CA PHE A 179 8.25 -8.69 7.05
C PHE A 179 7.45 -9.82 7.70
N LEU A 180 8.15 -10.86 8.15
CA LEU A 180 7.53 -12.02 8.79
C LEU A 180 6.88 -11.63 10.13
N GLY A 181 7.53 -10.80 10.94
CA GLY A 181 7.00 -10.27 12.19
C GLY A 181 5.71 -9.48 11.99
N LEU A 182 5.67 -8.59 10.98
CA LEU A 182 4.47 -7.83 10.61
C LEU A 182 3.34 -8.74 10.12
N LEU A 183 3.67 -9.76 9.33
CA LEU A 183 2.70 -10.73 8.84
C LEU A 183 2.06 -11.53 9.99
N LEU A 184 2.87 -12.01 10.93
CA LEU A 184 2.38 -12.76 12.10
C LEU A 184 1.57 -11.85 13.03
N LYS A 185 2.07 -10.65 13.33
CA LYS A 185 1.40 -9.70 14.22
C LYS A 185 0.08 -9.19 13.66
N SER A 186 0.02 -8.84 12.37
CA SER A 186 -1.22 -8.42 11.71
C SER A 186 -2.28 -9.54 11.73
N ARG A 187 -1.88 -10.79 11.48
CA ARG A 187 -2.79 -11.94 11.58
C ARG A 187 -3.31 -12.15 13.00
N ASN A 188 -2.45 -12.08 14.01
CA ASN A 188 -2.86 -12.27 15.40
C ASN A 188 -3.80 -11.16 15.89
N ARG A 189 -3.53 -9.89 15.54
CA ARG A 189 -4.41 -8.77 15.90
C ARG A 189 -5.78 -8.87 15.24
N LEU A 190 -5.83 -9.22 13.96
CA LEU A 190 -7.11 -9.43 13.27
C LEU A 190 -7.91 -10.62 13.81
N ARG A 191 -7.24 -11.64 14.39
CA ARG A 191 -7.94 -12.75 15.09
C ARG A 191 -8.55 -12.30 16.41
N GLN A 192 -7.91 -11.39 17.15
CA GLN A 192 -8.45 -10.87 18.42
C GLN A 192 -9.80 -10.17 18.22
N TYR A 193 -9.92 -9.34 17.18
CA TYR A 193 -11.18 -8.70 16.82
C TYR A 193 -12.33 -9.66 16.45
N ARG A 194 -12.04 -10.95 16.17
CA ARG A 194 -13.09 -11.94 15.90
C ARG A 194 -13.68 -12.55 17.18
N ALA A 195 -12.93 -12.50 18.28
CA ALA A 195 -13.33 -13.12 19.55
C ALA A 195 -14.18 -12.19 20.43
N GLU A 196 -14.22 -10.89 20.10
CA GLU A 196 -15.09 -9.87 20.67
C GLU A 196 -16.37 -9.70 19.83
#